data_AF-A0A3C2B394-F1
#
_entry.id   AF-A0A3C2B394-F1
#
_cell.length_a   1.000
_cell.length_b   1.000
_cell.length_c   1.000
_cell.angle_alpha   90.00
_cell.angle_beta   90.00
_cell.angle_gamma   90.00
#
_symmetry.space_group_name_H-M   'P 1'
#
loop_
_entity.id
_entity.type
_entity.pdbx_description
1 polymer ?
#
loop_
_entity_poly.entity_id
_entity_poly.type
_entity_poly.pdbx_seq_one_letter_code
_entity_poly.pdbx_strand_id
1 'polypeptide(L)'
;MSWYSTGTVNVTSGSPNIVGVGTTWAEHVSQGWAFYGPDKELYEVLSVNNNTSITLARNYAGSTLSGQAYQLIPTQGETRALTARVLQLLQDVANMLTGAGAGKFPDGAVGTPSVAAASDTNTGLFWAATDALAVATGRSEE
;
A
#
# COMPACT_ATOMS: atom_id res chain seq x y z
N MET A 1 -26.16 4.34 1.22
CA MET A 1 -24.91 4.86 1.82
C MET A 1 -24.94 6.37 1.68
N SER A 2 -24.92 7.11 2.78
CA SER A 2 -24.81 8.57 2.76
C SER A 2 -23.33 8.95 2.84
N TRP A 3 -22.91 10.00 2.12
CA TRP A 3 -21.55 10.53 2.24
C TRP A 3 -21.32 11.07 3.66
N TYR A 4 -20.06 11.03 4.13
CA TYR A 4 -19.74 11.50 5.48
C TYR A 4 -19.82 13.03 5.52
N SER A 5 -20.60 13.58 6.44
CA SER A 5 -20.83 15.03 6.56
C SER A 5 -21.02 15.48 8.01
N THR A 6 -20.47 14.74 8.97
CA THR A 6 -20.56 15.07 10.40
C THR A 6 -19.73 16.32 10.71
N GLY A 7 -20.28 17.27 11.46
CA GLY A 7 -19.59 18.51 11.81
C GLY A 7 -19.53 19.53 10.66
N THR A 8 -18.65 20.51 10.78
CA THR A 8 -18.42 21.56 9.78
C THR A 8 -16.94 21.74 9.50
N VAL A 9 -16.60 22.53 8.47
CA VAL A 9 -15.21 22.83 8.12
C VAL A 9 -14.94 24.32 8.07
N ASN A 10 -13.70 24.66 8.42
CA ASN A 10 -13.06 25.93 8.15
C ASN A 10 -12.06 25.70 7.02
N VAL A 11 -12.23 26.45 5.93
CA VAL A 11 -11.44 26.38 4.72
C VAL A 11 -10.70 27.70 4.54
N THR A 12 -9.46 27.65 4.09
CA THR A 12 -8.62 28.83 3.85
C THR A 12 -8.18 28.84 2.39
N SER A 13 -8.48 29.92 1.68
CA SER A 13 -8.08 30.10 0.28
C SER A 13 -6.56 29.94 0.14
N GLY A 14 -6.14 29.10 -0.81
CA GLY A 14 -4.73 28.84 -1.08
C GLY A 14 -4.04 27.91 -0.07
N SER A 15 -4.75 27.36 0.92
CA SER A 15 -4.22 26.37 1.86
C SER A 15 -4.67 24.95 1.49
N PRO A 16 -3.81 23.93 1.57
CA PRO A 16 -4.23 22.54 1.46
C PRO A 16 -4.81 21.97 2.76
N ASN A 17 -4.59 22.65 3.90
CA ASN A 17 -5.08 22.18 5.19
C ASN A 17 -6.55 22.60 5.40
N ILE A 18 -7.40 21.63 5.74
CA ILE A 18 -8.81 21.82 6.07
C ILE A 18 -9.00 21.48 7.55
N VAL A 19 -9.66 22.39 8.27
CA VAL A 19 -9.87 22.26 9.72
C VAL A 19 -11.33 21.92 9.98
N GLY A 20 -11.59 20.78 10.60
CA GLY A 20 -12.92 20.35 10.99
C GLY A 20 -13.33 20.85 12.37
N VAL A 21 -14.62 21.06 12.59
CA VAL A 21 -15.24 21.36 13.89
C VAL A 21 -16.33 20.34 14.16
N GLY A 22 -16.23 19.64 15.29
CA GLY A 22 -17.17 18.54 15.63
C GLY A 22 -17.06 17.32 14.70
N THR A 23 -15.91 17.15 14.04
CA THR A 23 -15.62 16.03 13.13
C THR A 23 -14.87 14.91 13.87
N THR A 24 -14.94 13.70 13.33
CA THR A 24 -14.26 12.49 13.84
C THR A 24 -13.52 11.76 12.70
N TRP A 25 -12.72 12.49 11.93
CA TRP A 25 -12.18 11.99 10.66
C TRP A 25 -11.23 10.79 10.76
N ALA A 26 -10.48 10.63 11.86
CA ALA A 26 -9.41 9.64 11.93
C ALA A 26 -9.89 8.18 11.78
N GLU A 27 -11.13 7.89 12.17
CA GLU A 27 -11.70 6.53 12.13
C GLU A 27 -12.72 6.33 11.00
N HIS A 28 -13.12 7.41 10.32
CA HIS A 28 -14.25 7.39 9.37
C HIS A 28 -13.91 7.84 7.95
N VAL A 29 -12.70 8.34 7.74
CA VAL A 29 -12.24 8.89 6.47
C VAL A 29 -10.88 8.27 6.15
N SER A 30 -10.64 7.95 4.90
CA SER A 30 -9.36 7.39 4.45
C SER A 30 -8.71 8.29 3.40
N GLN A 31 -7.39 8.10 3.24
CA GLN A 31 -6.62 8.76 2.20
C GLN A 31 -7.20 8.42 0.81
N GLY A 32 -7.13 9.37 -0.12
CA GLY A 32 -7.65 9.21 -1.47
C GLY A 32 -9.16 9.37 -1.59
N TRP A 33 -9.89 9.57 -0.49
CA TRP A 33 -11.29 10.00 -0.55
C TRP A 33 -11.40 11.39 -1.16
N ALA A 34 -12.57 11.72 -1.71
CA ALA A 34 -12.82 13.04 -2.27
C ALA A 34 -13.53 13.92 -1.23
N PHE A 35 -12.95 15.09 -0.96
CA PHE A 35 -13.55 16.18 -0.20
C PHE A 35 -14.35 17.07 -1.14
N TYR A 36 -15.65 17.18 -0.90
CA TYR A 36 -16.53 18.14 -1.55
C TYR A 36 -16.65 19.39 -0.68
N GLY A 37 -16.02 20.46 -1.14
CA GLY A 37 -15.92 21.73 -0.42
C GLY A 37 -17.15 22.63 -0.59
N PRO A 38 -17.25 23.70 0.22
CA PRO A 38 -18.35 24.66 0.13
C PRO A 38 -18.30 25.51 -1.16
N ASP A 39 -17.16 25.53 -1.85
CA ASP A 39 -16.99 26.05 -3.20
C ASP A 39 -17.63 25.18 -4.29
N LYS A 40 -18.23 24.05 -3.90
CA LYS A 40 -18.86 23.06 -4.78
C LYS A 40 -17.88 22.29 -5.65
N GLU A 41 -16.62 22.21 -5.23
CA GLU A 41 -15.59 21.45 -5.95
C GLU A 41 -15.04 20.26 -5.16
N LEU A 42 -14.51 19.30 -5.93
CA LEU A 42 -13.90 18.08 -5.41
C LEU A 42 -12.38 18.21 -5.31
N TYR A 43 -11.87 17.79 -4.16
CA TYR A 43 -10.46 17.75 -3.83
C TYR A 43 -10.09 16.36 -3.33
N GLU A 44 -8.93 15.84 -3.69
CA GLU A 44 -8.44 14.59 -3.12
C GLU A 44 -7.87 14.84 -1.72
N VAL A 45 -8.25 13.98 -0.76
CA VAL A 45 -7.65 13.95 0.58
C VAL A 45 -6.31 13.23 0.49
N LEU A 46 -5.22 13.97 0.61
CA LEU A 46 -3.86 13.43 0.61
C LEU A 46 -3.52 12.73 1.92
N SER A 47 -3.95 13.27 3.05
CA SER A 47 -3.74 12.66 4.37
C SER A 47 -4.85 13.02 5.36
N VAL A 48 -5.15 12.09 6.26
CA VAL A 48 -5.97 12.34 7.45
C VAL A 48 -5.01 12.48 8.63
N ASN A 49 -4.84 13.71 9.13
CA ASN A 49 -3.83 14.01 10.15
C ASN A 49 -4.34 13.66 11.55
N ASN A 50 -5.63 13.96 11.82
CA ASN A 50 -6.34 13.62 13.06
C ASN A 50 -7.86 13.84 12.86
N ASN A 51 -8.66 13.75 13.93
CA ASN A 51 -10.11 13.90 13.90
C ASN A 51 -10.62 15.23 13.32
N THR A 52 -9.80 16.29 13.32
CA THR A 52 -10.18 17.65 12.94
C THR A 52 -9.24 18.28 11.92
N SER A 53 -8.33 17.52 11.31
CA SER A 53 -7.43 18.04 10.28
C SER A 53 -7.19 17.01 9.18
N ILE A 54 -7.39 17.44 7.95
CA ILE A 54 -7.00 16.72 6.73
C ILE A 54 -6.15 17.64 5.85
N THR A 55 -5.30 17.04 5.03
CA THR A 55 -4.53 17.73 4.00
C THR A 55 -5.06 17.33 2.63
N LEU A 56 -5.34 18.30 1.77
CA LEU A 56 -5.74 18.09 0.38
C LEU A 56 -4.49 17.96 -0.51
N ALA A 57 -4.61 17.18 -1.59
CA ALA A 57 -3.53 17.02 -2.57
C ALA A 57 -3.22 18.30 -3.35
N ARG A 58 -4.19 19.23 -3.40
CA ARG A 58 -4.04 20.56 -4.00
C ARG A 58 -4.63 21.62 -3.07
N ASN A 59 -4.12 22.84 -3.17
CA ASN A 59 -4.63 23.96 -2.36
C ASN A 59 -6.12 24.20 -2.64
N TYR A 60 -6.86 24.54 -1.59
CA TYR A 60 -8.26 24.92 -1.68
C TYR A 60 -8.40 26.21 -2.51
N ALA A 61 -9.21 26.17 -3.57
CA ALA A 61 -9.33 27.26 -4.55
C ALA A 61 -10.46 28.24 -4.23
N GLY A 62 -11.40 27.86 -3.35
CA GLY A 62 -12.49 28.72 -2.92
C GLY A 62 -12.08 29.80 -1.92
N SER A 63 -13.03 30.68 -1.58
CA SER A 63 -12.83 31.72 -0.57
C SER A 63 -12.66 31.16 0.84
N THR A 64 -11.92 31.87 1.69
CA THR A 64 -11.79 31.54 3.11
C THR A 64 -13.13 31.66 3.82
N LEU A 65 -13.62 30.56 4.39
CA LEU A 65 -14.93 30.47 5.05
C LEU A 65 -14.82 29.57 6.28
N SER A 66 -15.64 29.85 7.29
CA SER A 66 -15.70 29.07 8.52
C SER A 66 -17.09 28.49 8.75
N GLY A 67 -17.16 27.35 9.44
CA GLY A 67 -18.41 26.69 9.82
C GLY A 67 -19.25 26.20 8.66
N GLN A 68 -18.62 25.86 7.52
CA GLN A 68 -19.33 25.46 6.32
C GLN A 68 -19.67 23.98 6.29
N ALA A 69 -20.74 23.64 5.57
CA ALA A 69 -21.06 22.26 5.23
C ALA A 69 -20.07 21.71 4.21
N TYR A 70 -19.85 20.39 4.27
CA TYR A 70 -18.96 19.66 3.38
C TYR A 70 -19.42 18.21 3.29
N GLN A 71 -18.86 17.46 2.34
CA GLN A 71 -19.07 16.02 2.25
C GLN A 71 -17.75 15.32 1.92
N LEU A 72 -17.56 14.10 2.45
CA LEU A 72 -16.45 13.23 2.14
C LEU A 72 -16.97 11.96 1.46
N ILE A 73 -16.39 11.64 0.31
CA ILE A 73 -16.87 10.66 -0.64
C ILE A 73 -15.82 9.55 -0.75
N PRO A 74 -16.14 8.30 -0.38
CA PRO A 74 -15.26 7.16 -0.60
C PRO A 74 -14.96 7.00 -2.10
N THR A 75 -13.68 6.88 -2.45
CA THR A 75 -13.27 6.61 -3.83
C THR A 75 -12.94 5.14 -4.01
N GLN A 76 -13.09 4.63 -5.23
CA GLN A 76 -12.76 3.24 -5.56
C GLN A 76 -11.24 2.99 -5.70
N GLY A 77 -10.40 4.00 -5.46
CA GLY A 77 -8.95 3.91 -5.60
C GLY A 77 -8.33 2.88 -4.65
N GLU A 78 -8.75 2.90 -3.38
CA GLU A 78 -8.29 1.94 -2.38
C GLU A 78 -8.71 0.50 -2.73
N THR A 79 -9.95 0.31 -3.21
CA THR A 79 -10.44 -1.01 -3.64
C THR A 79 -9.64 -1.55 -4.82
N ARG A 80 -9.25 -0.70 -5.79
CA ARG A 80 -8.40 -1.11 -6.91
C ARG A 80 -6.99 -1.50 -6.45
N ALA A 81 -6.38 -0.71 -5.56
CA ALA A 81 -5.06 -1.01 -5.02
C ALA A 81 -5.06 -2.31 -4.19
N LEU A 82 -6.10 -2.52 -3.37
CA LEU A 82 -6.29 -3.77 -2.62
C LEU A 82 -6.45 -4.96 -3.57
N THR A 83 -7.30 -4.82 -4.59
CA THR A 83 -7.51 -5.88 -5.59
C THR A 83 -6.19 -6.26 -6.28
N ALA A 84 -5.38 -5.27 -6.67
CA ALA A 84 -4.06 -5.51 -7.27
C ALA A 84 -3.13 -6.25 -6.30
N ARG A 85 -3.06 -5.86 -5.02
CA ARG A 85 -2.26 -6.54 -4.00
C ARG A 85 -2.74 -7.97 -3.73
N VAL A 86 -4.05 -8.20 -3.73
CA VAL A 86 -4.63 -9.55 -3.56
C VAL A 86 -4.30 -10.43 -4.77
N LEU A 87 -4.39 -9.90 -6.00
CA LEU A 87 -3.99 -10.64 -7.20
C LEU A 87 -2.49 -11.00 -7.17
N GLN A 88 -1.63 -10.07 -6.74
CA GLN A 88 -0.21 -10.34 -6.55
C GLN A 88 0.02 -11.43 -5.50
N LEU A 89 -0.66 -11.35 -4.35
CA LEU A 89 -0.55 -12.38 -3.32
C LEU A 89 -0.97 -13.76 -3.83
N LEU A 90 -2.05 -13.83 -4.62
CA LEU A 90 -2.48 -15.09 -5.23
C LEU A 90 -1.42 -15.65 -6.18
N GLN A 91 -0.75 -14.78 -6.96
CA GLN A 91 0.36 -15.17 -7.83
C GLN A 91 1.55 -15.66 -7.01
N ASP A 92 1.90 -14.98 -5.92
CA ASP A 92 3.01 -15.35 -5.03
C ASP A 92 2.74 -16.71 -4.36
N VAL A 93 1.51 -16.93 -3.87
CA VAL A 93 1.08 -18.20 -3.30
C VAL A 93 1.10 -19.31 -4.35
N ALA A 94 0.65 -19.04 -5.58
CA ALA A 94 0.72 -19.99 -6.68
C ALA A 94 2.18 -20.39 -6.98
N ASN A 95 3.08 -19.40 -7.08
CA ASN A 95 4.51 -19.63 -7.29
C ASN A 95 5.14 -20.44 -6.16
N MET A 96 4.77 -20.18 -4.91
CA MET A 96 5.21 -20.96 -3.76
C MET A 96 4.74 -22.42 -3.85
N LEU A 97 3.47 -22.64 -4.20
CA LEU A 97 2.89 -23.98 -4.31
C LEU A 97 3.50 -24.78 -5.47
N THR A 98 3.71 -24.14 -6.63
CA THR A 98 4.23 -24.82 -7.82
C THR A 98 5.76 -24.92 -7.86
N GLY A 99 6.46 -24.07 -7.11
CA GLY A 99 7.91 -24.06 -6.97
C GLY A 99 8.37 -24.90 -5.78
N ALA A 100 9.03 -24.24 -4.82
CA ALA A 100 9.63 -24.91 -3.66
C ALA A 100 8.64 -25.78 -2.87
N GLY A 101 7.37 -25.38 -2.77
CA GLY A 101 6.31 -26.16 -2.11
C GLY A 101 5.99 -27.50 -2.77
N ALA A 102 6.23 -27.63 -4.08
CA ALA A 102 6.16 -28.88 -4.82
C ALA A 102 7.51 -29.62 -4.91
N GLY A 103 8.52 -29.16 -4.17
CA GLY A 103 9.89 -29.69 -4.25
C GLY A 103 10.65 -29.28 -5.53
N LYS A 104 10.15 -28.29 -6.27
CA LYS A 104 10.79 -27.76 -7.49
C LYS A 104 11.57 -26.49 -7.13
N PHE A 105 12.88 -26.63 -7.03
CA PHE A 105 13.77 -25.50 -6.77
C PHE A 105 14.41 -25.05 -8.09
N PRO A 106 14.75 -23.76 -8.24
CA PRO A 106 15.54 -23.29 -9.39
C PRO A 106 16.91 -23.96 -9.42
N ASP A 107 17.57 -24.00 -10.57
CA ASP A 107 18.80 -24.78 -10.79
C ASP A 107 19.96 -24.42 -9.85
N GLY A 108 20.02 -23.18 -9.36
CA GLY A 108 21.09 -22.72 -8.45
C GLY A 108 22.47 -22.70 -9.10
N ALA A 109 23.51 -22.43 -8.31
CA ALA A 109 24.90 -22.44 -8.78
C ALA A 109 25.89 -22.67 -7.62
N VAL A 110 27.18 -22.82 -7.96
CA VAL A 110 28.27 -22.79 -6.96
C VAL A 110 28.20 -21.47 -6.18
N GLY A 111 28.21 -21.55 -4.84
CA GLY A 111 28.08 -20.39 -3.95
C GLY A 111 26.64 -19.86 -3.76
N THR A 112 25.68 -20.31 -4.56
CA THR A 112 24.24 -20.00 -4.45
C THR A 112 23.38 -21.25 -4.74
N PRO A 113 23.48 -22.30 -3.91
CA PRO A 113 22.77 -23.55 -4.14
C PRO A 113 21.25 -23.39 -4.04
N SER A 114 20.51 -24.27 -4.73
CA SER A 114 19.05 -24.33 -4.74
C SER A 114 18.46 -24.67 -3.37
N VAL A 115 19.17 -25.50 -2.61
CA VAL A 115 18.84 -25.91 -1.23
C VAL A 115 20.07 -25.68 -0.37
N ALA A 116 19.94 -24.80 0.62
CA ALA A 116 21.02 -24.41 1.54
C ALA A 116 20.51 -24.37 2.99
N ALA A 117 21.43 -24.36 3.96
CA ALA A 117 21.04 -24.06 5.35
C ALA A 117 20.80 -22.55 5.51
N ALA A 118 19.87 -22.14 6.37
CA ALA A 118 19.54 -20.72 6.54
C ALA A 118 20.74 -19.86 7.00
N SER A 119 21.67 -20.44 7.75
CA SER A 119 22.88 -19.77 8.25
C SER A 119 24.12 -20.00 7.37
N ASP A 120 24.05 -20.92 6.41
CA ASP A 120 25.12 -21.24 5.46
C ASP A 120 24.49 -21.28 4.07
N THR A 121 24.40 -20.11 3.45
CA THR A 121 23.70 -19.92 2.16
C THR A 121 24.57 -20.22 0.95
N ASN A 122 25.82 -20.64 1.15
CA ASN A 122 26.76 -20.95 0.07
C ASN A 122 27.16 -22.44 0.01
N THR A 123 26.81 -23.24 1.02
CA THR A 123 26.93 -24.71 1.02
C THR A 123 25.56 -25.37 0.84
N GLY A 124 25.44 -26.33 -0.10
CA GLY A 124 24.14 -26.93 -0.40
C GLY A 124 24.08 -27.81 -1.65
N LEU A 125 22.86 -28.11 -2.10
CA LEU A 125 22.57 -28.90 -3.30
C LEU A 125 22.02 -28.01 -4.43
N PHE A 126 22.43 -28.27 -5.67
CA PHE A 126 21.95 -27.53 -6.85
C PHE A 126 21.99 -28.39 -8.13
N TRP A 127 21.24 -28.01 -9.16
CA TRP A 127 21.26 -28.67 -10.47
C TRP A 127 22.26 -27.96 -11.39
N ALA A 128 23.35 -28.63 -11.73
CA ALA A 128 24.42 -28.04 -12.57
C ALA A 128 24.10 -28.05 -14.06
N ALA A 129 23.20 -28.95 -14.48
CA ALA A 129 22.67 -29.09 -15.83
C ALA A 129 21.40 -29.96 -15.79
N THR A 130 20.73 -30.13 -16.92
CA THR A 130 19.65 -31.12 -17.08
C THR A 130 20.11 -32.49 -16.60
N ASP A 131 19.31 -33.10 -15.74
CA ASP A 131 19.58 -34.42 -15.13
C ASP A 131 20.89 -34.52 -14.33
N ALA A 132 21.46 -33.40 -13.88
CA ALA A 132 22.72 -33.37 -13.13
C ALA A 132 22.60 -32.63 -11.79
N LEU A 133 22.71 -33.38 -10.68
CA LEU A 133 22.77 -32.84 -9.32
C LEU A 133 24.23 -32.65 -8.86
N ALA A 134 24.52 -31.54 -8.19
CA ALA A 134 25.84 -31.19 -7.67
C ALA A 134 25.76 -30.62 -6.24
N VAL A 135 26.91 -30.61 -5.56
CA VAL A 135 27.09 -30.03 -4.23
C VAL A 135 27.88 -28.73 -4.35
N ALA A 136 27.36 -27.65 -3.79
CA ALA A 136 28.12 -26.42 -3.57
C ALA A 136 28.75 -26.48 -2.18
N THR A 137 30.02 -26.11 -2.07
CA THR A 137 30.75 -26.02 -0.80
C THR A 137 31.25 -24.60 -0.58
N GLY A 138 30.84 -23.97 0.52
CA GLY A 138 31.18 -22.58 0.82
C GLY A 138 32.54 -22.35 1.48
N ARG A 139 33.23 -23.42 1.88
CA ARG A 139 34.55 -23.38 2.53
C ARG A 139 35.64 -23.72 1.52
N SER A 140 36.69 -22.89 1.47
CA SER A 140 37.98 -23.28 0.91
C SER A 140 38.59 -24.33 1.84
N GLU A 141 39.07 -25.44 1.29
CA GLU A 141 39.64 -26.58 2.02
C GLU A 141 40.63 -26.16 3.11
N GLU A 142 40.51 -26.77 4.30
CA GLU A 142 41.62 -26.97 5.26
C GLU A 142 42.05 -28.44 5.18
#